data_AF-A0A7C4SZX5-F1
#
_entry.id   AF-A0A7C4SZX5-F1
#
_cell.length_a   1.000
_cell.length_b   1.000
_cell.length_c   1.000
_cell.angle_alpha   90.00
_cell.angle_beta   90.00
_cell.angle_gamma   90.00
#
_symmetry.space_group_name_H-M   'P 1'
#
loop_
_entity.id
_entity.type
_entity.pdbx_description
1 polymer ?
#
loop_
_entity_poly.entity_id
_entity_poly.type
_entity_poly.pdbx_seq_one_letter_code
_entity_poly.pdbx_strand_id
1 'polypeptide(L)' 'MSETQRAKERAIELWIKMCEWDGVAPDCPFVVFSDTNPYQGEYDAVITYLKTTQQQETLCLTR' A
#
# COMPACT_ATOMS: atom_id res chain seq x y z
N MET A 1 14.06 -0.64 13.32
CA MET A 1 12.81 -0.98 12.61
C MET A 1 13.14 -1.59 11.26
N SER A 2 12.45 -2.65 10.83
CA SER A 2 12.70 -3.26 9.51
C SER A 2 12.22 -2.34 8.38
N GLU A 3 12.80 -2.49 7.19
CA GLU A 3 12.35 -1.78 5.98
C GLU A 3 10.91 -2.14 5.61
N THR A 4 10.55 -3.41 5.74
CA THR A 4 9.18 -3.89 5.54
C THR A 4 8.18 -3.20 6.47
N GLN A 5 8.54 -2.97 7.75
CA GLN A 5 7.66 -2.28 8.69
C GLN A 5 7.44 -0.81 8.30
N ARG A 6 8.51 -0.11 7.88
CA ARG A 6 8.42 1.27 7.39
C ARG A 6 7.56 1.37 6.12
N ALA A 7 7.68 0.40 5.21
CA ALA A 7 6.85 0.34 4.01
C ALA A 7 5.36 0.10 4.33
N LYS A 8 5.04 -0.73 5.35
CA LYS A 8 3.66 -0.92 5.81
C LYS A 8 3.05 0.37 6.36
N GLU A 9 3.77 1.06 7.22
CA GLU A 9 3.34 2.36 7.78
C GLU A 9 3.13 3.38 6.66
N ARG A 10 4.05 3.45 5.70
CA ARG A 10 3.93 4.34 4.53
C ARG A 10 2.72 4.02 3.66
N ALA A 11 2.42 2.74 3.45
CA ALA A 11 1.23 2.32 2.70
C ALA A 11 -0.07 2.79 3.38
N ILE A 12 -0.14 2.71 4.72
CA ILE A 12 -1.30 3.19 5.49
C ILE A 12 -1.46 4.71 5.36
N GLU A 13 -0.36 5.47 5.49
CA GLU A 13 -0.41 6.93 5.31
C GLU A 13 -0.90 7.33 3.92
N LEU A 14 -0.40 6.65 2.88
CA LEU A 14 -0.80 6.92 1.49
C LEU A 14 -2.26 6.56 1.26
N TRP A 15 -2.74 5.44 1.79
CA TRP A 15 -4.16 5.07 1.74
C TRP A 15 -5.05 6.16 2.35
N ILE A 16 -4.71 6.64 3.56
CA ILE A 16 -5.48 7.70 4.23
C ILE A 16 -5.50 8.97 3.37
N LYS A 17 -4.35 9.38 2.80
CA LYS A 17 -4.28 10.56 1.93
C LYS A 17 -5.10 10.39 0.65
N MET A 18 -5.12 9.18 0.08
CA MET A 18 -5.95 8.88 -1.09
C MET A 18 -7.44 8.98 -0.75
N CYS A 19 -7.84 8.42 0.39
CA CYS A 19 -9.21 8.52 0.92
C CYS A 19 -9.63 9.97 1.19
N GLU A 20 -8.78 10.77 1.84
CA GLU A 20 -9.04 12.19 2.09
C GLU A 20 -9.19 12.99 0.78
N TRP A 21 -8.36 12.70 -0.22
CA TRP A 21 -8.42 13.36 -1.53
C TRP A 21 -9.74 13.11 -2.26
N ASP A 22 -10.18 11.85 -2.30
CA ASP A 22 -11.40 11.44 -3.00
C ASP A 22 -12.66 11.54 -2.12
N GLY A 23 -12.54 12.01 -0.87
CA GLY A 23 -13.66 12.14 0.06
C GLY A 23 -14.29 10.80 0.48
N VAL A 24 -13.48 9.74 0.49
CA VAL A 24 -13.90 8.38 0.83
C VAL A 24 -13.52 8.05 2.27
N ALA A 25 -14.36 7.31 2.98
CA ALA A 25 -14.04 6.83 4.31
C ALA A 25 -12.96 5.72 4.25
N PRO A 26 -11.89 5.79 5.06
CA PRO A 26 -10.74 4.89 4.96
C PRO A 26 -11.03 3.43 5.34
N ASP A 27 -12.16 3.19 6.01
CA ASP A 27 -12.70 1.88 6.39
C ASP A 27 -13.55 1.21 5.30
N CYS A 28 -13.76 1.89 4.17
CA CYS A 28 -14.57 1.37 3.08
C CYS A 28 -13.91 0.12 2.45
N PRO A 29 -14.63 -1.02 2.34
CA PRO A 29 -14.04 -2.29 1.89
C PRO A 29 -13.74 -2.34 0.39
N PHE A 30 -14.41 -1.50 -0.41
CA PHE A 30 -14.21 -1.43 -1.85
C PHE A 30 -14.17 0.03 -2.26
N VAL A 31 -12.97 0.51 -2.59
CA VAL A 31 -12.73 1.88 -3.02
C VAL A 31 -12.10 1.84 -4.39
N VAL A 32 -12.65 2.62 -5.31
CA VAL A 32 -12.01 2.98 -6.57
C VAL A 32 -11.69 4.46 -6.47
N PHE A 33 -10.39 4.78 -6.43
CA PHE A 33 -9.91 6.15 -6.36
C PHE A 33 -9.99 6.82 -7.73
N SER A 34 -9.96 8.15 -7.76
CA SER A 34 -9.91 8.89 -9.02
C SER A 34 -8.56 8.70 -9.71
N ASP A 35 -8.55 8.64 -11.04
CA ASP A 35 -7.31 8.55 -11.84
C ASP A 35 -6.39 9.76 -11.64
N THR A 36 -6.93 10.85 -11.09
CA THR A 36 -6.20 12.09 -10.78
C THR A 36 -5.60 12.10 -9.38
N ASN A 37 -5.77 11.04 -8.59
CA ASN A 37 -5.27 10.96 -7.23
C ASN A 37 -3.73 10.94 -7.22
N PRO A 38 -3.07 11.99 -6.71
CA PRO A 38 -1.62 12.12 -6.86
C PRO A 38 -0.83 11.08 -6.05
N TYR A 39 -1.48 10.42 -5.08
CA TYR A 39 -0.84 9.45 -4.20
C TYR A 39 -0.92 8.01 -4.71
N GLN A 40 -1.74 7.75 -5.74
CA GLN A 40 -1.97 6.40 -6.27
C GLN A 40 -0.68 5.74 -6.74
N GLY A 41 0.14 6.45 -7.54
CA GLY A 41 1.38 5.88 -8.07
C GLY A 41 2.39 5.51 -6.99
N GLU A 42 2.51 6.33 -5.93
CA GLU A 42 3.39 6.01 -4.80
C GLU A 42 2.85 4.82 -4.00
N TYR A 43 1.54 4.78 -3.75
CA TYR A 43 0.89 3.68 -3.06
C TYR A 43 1.10 2.35 -3.78
N ASP A 44 0.88 2.32 -5.09
CA ASP A 44 1.06 1.13 -5.92
C ASP A 44 2.50 0.61 -5.90
N ALA A 45 3.49 1.51 -5.91
CA ALA A 45 4.90 1.15 -5.80
C ALA A 45 5.22 0.51 -4.43
N VAL A 46 4.72 1.09 -3.34
CA VAL A 46 4.93 0.57 -1.97
C VAL A 46 4.24 -0.79 -1.80
N ILE A 47 3.01 -0.96 -2.29
CA ILE A 47 2.30 -2.23 -2.25
C ILE A 47 3.01 -3.30 -3.07
N THR A 48 3.54 -2.94 -4.25
CA THR A 48 4.30 -3.86 -5.10
C THR A 48 5.58 -4.33 -4.40
N TYR A 49 6.30 -3.42 -3.74
CA TYR A 49 7.45 -3.77 -2.91
C TYR A 49 7.06 -4.76 -1.81
N LEU A 50 6.02 -4.45 -1.03
CA LEU A 50 5.55 -5.31 0.07
C LEU A 50 5.12 -6.72 -0.40
N LYS A 51 4.45 -6.82 -1.55
CA LYS A 51 4.06 -8.10 -2.15
C LYS A 51 5.29 -8.92 -2.58
N THR A 52 6.26 -8.27 -3.20
CA THR A 52 7.49 -8.94 -3.67
C THR A 52 8.32 -9.46 -2.51
N THR A 53 8.45 -8.68 -1.43
CA THR A 53 9.16 -9.11 -0.21
C THR A 53 8.47 -10.29 0.47
N GLN A 54 7.13 -10.28 0.61
CA GLN A 54 6.39 -11.43 1.16
C GLN A 54 6.52 -12.70 0.30
N GLN A 55 6.51 -12.57 -1.03
CA GLN A 55 6.70 -13.72 -1.92
C GLN A 55 8.09 -14.35 -1.77
N GLN A 56 9.14 -13.53 -1.61
CA GLN A 56 10.50 -14.01 -1.38
C GLN A 56 10.66 -14.77 -0.05
N GLU A 57 10.03 -14.28 1.02
CA GLU A 57 10.01 -14.98 2.32
C GLU A 57 9.29 -16.33 2.23
N THR A 58 8.19 -16.40 1.46
CA THR A 58 7.42 -17.65 1.28
C THR A 58 8.23 -18.69 0.49
N LEU A 59 8.97 -18.26 -0.53
CA LEU A 59 9.81 -19.13 -1.36
C LEU A 59 11.07 -19.63 -0.63
N CYS A 60 11.60 -18.86 0.33
CA CYS A 60 12.76 -19.31 1.11
C CYS A 60 12.40 -20.35 2.19
N LEU A 61 11.16 -20.35 2.66
CA LEU A 61 10.64 -21.30 3.66
C LEU A 61 10.16 -22.63 3.05
N THR A 62 10.06 -22.72 1.72
CA THR A 62 9.62 -23.93 0.99
C THR A 62 10.77 -24.72 0.34
N ARG A 63 12.02 -24.45 0.74
CA ARG A 63 13.24 -25.16 0.32
C ARG A 63 13.85 -25.97 1.45
#